data_AF-A0A800F6E4-F1
#
_entry.id   AF-A0A800F6E4-F1
#
_cell.length_a   1.000
_cell.length_b   1.000
_cell.length_c   1.000
_cell.angle_alpha   90.00
_cell.angle_beta   90.00
_cell.angle_gamma   90.00
#
_symmetry.space_group_name_H-M   'P 1'
#
loop_
_entity.id
_entity.type
_entity.pdbx_description
1 polymer ?
#
loop_
_entity_poly.entity_id
_entity_poly.type
_entity_poly.pdbx_seq_one_letter_code
_entity_poly.pdbx_strand_id
1 'polypeptide(L)'
;MWRTAAHITDFTQQSPLDGAPASEDTDVYIAYDAEYIYFGFHAHYEDPSIMRANLGARDRAFSDDLMTVYFDTFLDQQRGYDFDVNGYGVQGDGIMSAARRIGRGRGGAAMAIPPADRSWDALFETGAQIVEDGYTAEMAIPFKSLRYPTPAAGEPHRWGFQIVREVKGKDQENQVWAPMSRDETSFFAQMGLLEGMIDLSDARNLEILPTFTTIQYGDIDPTRPGFVNQDAAPDAGVNVKYGITSNLTVDFTFNPDFSQIESDRPQIKVNQRFPLFFSELRPFFVEGAEVFNIIAPVTFVHTRTIVDPDYGAKLSGQVGRFSLGVLTANDRAPGKVDDSADAAFDQTAQTVIARARYDLYAESNIGAIVTDREFLDGYSRLIGLDGNFRLTPTIAADFRAVGSRYRDASAGSGAGEAEAEVSGHMLSTRIGQTGRSLRWSIYGYQISPDFDTEVGFVRRRDIRNVTSSVEYRFWPQSWIIDWGPQITYSRNYDYDDVLQDENVSGRINFSFARSISLNAALSRDR
;
A
#
# COMPACT_ATOMS: atom_id res chain seq x y z
N MET A 1 -13.22 -31.44 -11.24
CA MET A 1 -12.88 -30.06 -11.59
C MET A 1 -11.63 -30.01 -12.47
N TRP A 2 -10.44 -30.36 -11.97
CA TRP A 2 -9.17 -30.17 -12.69
C TRP A 2 -9.06 -30.81 -14.08
N ARG A 3 -9.72 -31.95 -14.33
CA ARG A 3 -9.70 -32.63 -15.64
C ARG A 3 -10.29 -31.80 -16.80
N THR A 4 -11.08 -30.77 -16.50
CA THR A 4 -11.73 -29.90 -17.50
C THR A 4 -11.35 -28.44 -17.31
N ALA A 5 -10.39 -28.15 -16.43
CA ALA A 5 -9.92 -26.80 -16.14
C ALA A 5 -9.07 -26.27 -17.31
N ALA A 6 -8.96 -24.94 -17.42
CA ALA A 6 -7.94 -24.35 -18.28
C ALA A 6 -6.57 -24.73 -17.72
N HIS A 7 -5.63 -25.12 -18.59
CA HIS A 7 -4.31 -25.62 -18.20
C HIS A 7 -3.22 -24.79 -18.87
N ILE A 8 -2.33 -24.23 -18.05
CA ILE A 8 -1.21 -23.38 -18.45
C ILE A 8 0.08 -24.09 -18.07
N THR A 9 0.98 -24.22 -19.04
CA THR A 9 2.31 -24.85 -18.87
C THR A 9 3.46 -23.94 -19.29
N ASP A 10 3.16 -22.91 -20.08
CA ASP A 10 4.18 -22.09 -20.74
C ASP A 10 4.53 -20.88 -19.88
N PHE A 11 5.74 -20.88 -19.33
CA PHE A 11 6.29 -19.78 -18.52
C PHE A 11 7.61 -19.28 -19.11
N THR A 12 7.88 -17.99 -18.91
CA THR A 12 9.12 -17.32 -19.31
C THR A 12 9.76 -16.63 -18.12
N GLN A 13 11.07 -16.43 -18.14
CA GLN A 13 11.78 -15.71 -17.09
C GLN A 13 11.62 -14.20 -17.26
N GLN A 14 11.25 -13.52 -16.19
CA GLN A 14 11.33 -12.07 -16.03
C GLN A 14 12.71 -11.68 -15.46
N SER A 15 13.18 -12.43 -14.48
CA SER A 15 14.53 -12.39 -13.90
C SER A 15 15.04 -13.81 -13.70
N PRO A 16 16.36 -14.05 -13.77
CA PRO A 16 17.42 -13.11 -14.13
C PRO A 16 17.53 -12.83 -15.63
N LEU A 17 17.01 -13.71 -16.50
CA LEU A 17 17.13 -13.62 -17.95
C LEU A 17 15.79 -13.28 -18.62
N ASP A 18 15.54 -11.99 -18.80
CA ASP A 18 14.35 -11.46 -19.50
C ASP A 18 14.06 -12.19 -20.83
N GLY A 19 12.92 -12.89 -20.88
CA GLY A 19 12.39 -13.62 -22.03
C GLY A 19 12.92 -15.04 -22.25
N ALA A 20 13.82 -15.54 -21.40
CA ALA A 20 14.30 -16.93 -21.49
C ALA A 20 13.20 -17.93 -21.09
N PRO A 21 13.24 -19.20 -21.53
CA PRO A 21 12.37 -20.24 -20.99
C PRO A 21 12.52 -20.38 -19.46
N ALA A 22 11.41 -20.65 -18.76
CA ALA A 22 11.45 -21.00 -17.34
C ALA A 22 12.41 -22.18 -17.09
N SER A 23 13.19 -22.13 -16.01
CA SER A 23 14.15 -23.19 -15.68
C SER A 23 13.58 -24.35 -14.86
N GLU A 24 12.31 -24.25 -14.46
CA GLU A 24 11.56 -25.27 -13.73
C GLU A 24 10.16 -25.34 -14.32
N ASP A 25 9.68 -26.54 -14.63
CA ASP A 25 8.35 -26.73 -15.21
C ASP A 25 7.26 -26.40 -14.18
N THR A 26 6.15 -25.83 -14.64
CA THR A 26 5.02 -25.45 -13.79
C THR A 26 3.71 -25.72 -14.50
N ASP A 27 2.84 -26.52 -13.87
CA ASP A 27 1.45 -26.68 -14.31
C ASP A 27 0.54 -25.80 -13.48
N VAL A 28 -0.32 -25.01 -14.15
CA VAL A 28 -1.37 -24.24 -13.50
C VAL A 28 -2.73 -24.59 -14.10
N TYR A 29 -3.67 -24.94 -13.24
CA TYR A 29 -5.05 -25.23 -13.57
C TYR A 29 -5.95 -24.10 -13.06
N ILE A 30 -6.84 -23.60 -13.90
CA ILE A 30 -7.79 -22.55 -13.56
C ILE A 30 -9.22 -23.03 -13.81
N ALA A 31 -10.06 -22.91 -12.80
CA ALA A 31 -11.49 -23.16 -12.87
C ALA A 31 -12.26 -22.08 -12.10
N TYR A 32 -13.55 -21.92 -12.37
CA TYR A 32 -14.40 -21.02 -11.61
C TYR A 32 -15.82 -21.56 -11.53
N ASP A 33 -16.57 -21.10 -10.54
CA ASP A 33 -18.03 -21.21 -10.45
C ASP A 33 -18.64 -19.82 -10.19
N ALA A 34 -19.90 -19.73 -9.76
CA ALA A 34 -20.51 -18.42 -9.51
C ALA A 34 -19.92 -17.67 -8.30
N GLU A 35 -19.28 -18.37 -7.36
CA GLU A 35 -18.86 -17.84 -6.07
C GLU A 35 -17.34 -17.74 -5.93
N TYR A 36 -16.57 -18.62 -6.59
CA TYR A 36 -15.12 -18.73 -6.45
C TYR A 36 -14.41 -18.85 -7.79
N ILE A 37 -13.17 -18.35 -7.82
CA ILE A 37 -12.14 -18.76 -8.78
C ILE A 37 -11.13 -19.67 -8.07
N TYR A 38 -10.77 -20.78 -8.73
CA TYR A 38 -9.92 -21.82 -8.22
C TYR A 38 -8.62 -21.92 -9.02
N PHE A 39 -7.51 -22.07 -8.31
CA PHE A 39 -6.20 -22.35 -8.89
C PHE A 39 -5.64 -23.65 -8.33
N GLY A 40 -5.11 -24.50 -9.20
CA GLY A 40 -4.32 -25.66 -8.84
C GLY A 40 -2.93 -25.50 -9.44
N PHE A 41 -1.90 -25.69 -8.62
CA PHE A 41 -0.51 -25.53 -9.01
C PHE A 41 0.24 -26.85 -8.82
N HIS A 42 1.06 -27.22 -9.79
CA HIS A 42 2.14 -28.20 -9.62
C HIS A 42 3.44 -27.49 -10.00
N ALA A 43 4.25 -27.19 -9.00
CA ALA A 43 5.56 -26.58 -9.19
C ALA A 43 6.62 -27.69 -9.20
N HIS A 44 7.09 -28.07 -10.39
CA HIS A 44 8.12 -29.10 -10.54
C HIS A 44 9.50 -28.54 -10.21
N TYR A 45 10.38 -29.36 -9.67
CA TYR A 45 11.77 -29.06 -9.38
C TYR A 45 12.67 -30.18 -9.92
N GLU A 46 13.62 -29.85 -10.80
CA GLU A 46 14.66 -30.80 -11.22
C GLU A 46 15.48 -31.30 -10.02
N ASP A 47 15.75 -30.42 -9.07
CA ASP A 47 16.38 -30.73 -7.78
C ASP A 47 15.51 -30.17 -6.63
N PRO A 48 14.65 -30.99 -6.01
CA PRO A 48 13.78 -30.55 -4.91
C PRO A 48 14.53 -30.00 -3.70
N SER A 49 15.84 -30.22 -3.56
CA SER A 49 16.62 -29.70 -2.42
C SER A 49 16.84 -28.18 -2.46
N ILE A 50 16.62 -27.54 -3.61
CA ILE A 50 16.75 -26.09 -3.77
C ILE A 50 15.47 -25.35 -3.37
N MET A 51 14.34 -26.07 -3.29
CA MET A 51 13.04 -25.52 -2.96
C MET A 51 13.07 -24.88 -1.57
N ARG A 52 12.55 -23.66 -1.48
CA ARG A 52 12.41 -22.96 -0.21
C ARG A 52 10.93 -22.89 0.17
N ALA A 53 10.55 -23.57 1.23
CA ALA A 53 9.24 -23.43 1.83
C ALA A 53 9.39 -23.54 3.34
N ASN A 54 8.70 -22.67 4.08
CA ASN A 54 8.69 -22.65 5.53
C ASN A 54 7.25 -22.54 6.05
N LEU A 55 7.00 -23.11 7.23
CA LEU A 55 5.77 -22.82 7.96
C LEU A 55 5.94 -21.46 8.66
N GLY A 56 5.01 -20.55 8.42
CA GLY A 56 5.05 -19.19 8.95
C GLY A 56 3.66 -18.60 9.12
N ALA A 57 3.61 -17.38 9.67
CA ALA A 57 2.38 -16.60 9.67
C ALA A 57 2.04 -16.15 8.24
N ARG A 58 0.75 -15.87 8.01
CA ARG A 58 0.25 -15.24 6.78
C ARG A 58 1.06 -13.98 6.45
N ASP A 59 1.30 -13.74 5.16
CA ASP A 59 2.07 -12.60 4.62
C ASP A 59 3.56 -12.54 5.05
N ARG A 60 4.09 -13.62 5.64
CA ARG A 60 5.50 -13.70 6.08
C ARG A 60 6.35 -14.67 5.26
N ALA A 61 5.84 -15.19 4.14
CA ALA A 61 6.53 -16.17 3.29
C ALA A 61 7.39 -15.55 2.16
N PHE A 62 7.70 -14.25 2.18
CA PHE A 62 8.41 -13.53 1.11
C PHE A 62 9.83 -14.05 0.75
N SER A 63 10.42 -14.89 1.60
CA SER A 63 11.74 -15.53 1.38
C SER A 63 11.63 -16.96 0.86
N ASP A 64 10.41 -17.46 0.68
CA ASP A 64 10.10 -18.79 0.16
C ASP A 64 9.86 -18.73 -1.35
N ASP A 65 9.79 -19.90 -1.96
CA ASP A 65 9.29 -20.08 -3.30
C ASP A 65 7.76 -19.98 -3.26
N LEU A 66 7.20 -19.07 -4.06
CA LEU A 66 5.78 -18.71 -4.04
C LEU A 66 5.17 -18.91 -5.43
N MET A 67 3.94 -19.39 -5.46
CA MET A 67 3.03 -19.22 -6.58
C MET A 67 2.14 -18.02 -6.28
N THR A 68 2.17 -16.99 -7.12
CA THR A 68 1.36 -15.79 -6.97
C THR A 68 0.48 -15.58 -8.19
N VAL A 69 -0.80 -15.32 -7.96
CA VAL A 69 -1.76 -14.88 -8.98
C VAL A 69 -2.08 -13.40 -8.79
N TYR A 70 -2.12 -12.67 -9.89
CA TYR A 70 -2.34 -11.23 -9.92
C TYR A 70 -3.57 -10.89 -10.74
N PHE A 71 -4.40 -9.98 -10.23
CA PHE A 71 -5.61 -9.51 -10.91
C PHE A 71 -5.65 -7.99 -11.04
N ASP A 72 -5.91 -7.50 -12.24
CA ASP A 72 -6.47 -6.17 -12.48
C ASP A 72 -7.93 -6.35 -12.94
N THR A 73 -8.84 -6.39 -11.97
CA THR A 73 -10.26 -6.70 -12.21
C THR A 73 -11.00 -5.60 -12.98
N PHE A 74 -10.50 -4.36 -12.95
CA PHE A 74 -11.09 -3.22 -13.67
C PHE A 74 -10.47 -3.02 -15.06
N LEU A 75 -9.34 -3.68 -15.32
CA LEU A 75 -8.54 -3.55 -16.55
C LEU A 75 -8.16 -2.08 -16.83
N ASP A 76 -8.02 -1.28 -15.77
CA ASP A 76 -7.69 0.16 -15.84
C ASP A 76 -6.21 0.44 -15.61
N GLN A 77 -5.46 -0.60 -15.23
CA GLN A 77 -4.03 -0.58 -14.94
C GLN A 77 -3.68 0.40 -13.81
N GLN A 78 -4.56 0.60 -12.84
CA GLN A 78 -4.32 1.50 -11.70
C GLN A 78 -4.13 0.75 -10.38
N ARG A 79 -4.84 -0.37 -10.23
CA ARG A 79 -4.87 -1.19 -9.01
C ARG A 79 -4.95 -2.65 -9.37
N GLY A 80 -4.49 -3.49 -8.47
CA GLY A 80 -4.73 -4.92 -8.57
C GLY A 80 -4.66 -5.62 -7.23
N TYR A 81 -4.86 -6.92 -7.27
CA TYR A 81 -4.75 -7.82 -6.13
C TYR A 81 -3.65 -8.83 -6.42
N ASP A 82 -2.90 -9.23 -5.41
CA ASP A 82 -2.09 -10.43 -5.44
C ASP A 82 -2.57 -11.43 -4.39
N PHE A 83 -2.47 -12.72 -4.73
CA PHE A 83 -2.68 -13.82 -3.81
C PHE A 83 -1.55 -14.82 -4.03
N ASP A 84 -0.86 -15.19 -2.96
CA ASP A 84 0.24 -16.14 -3.02
C ASP A 84 0.11 -17.28 -2.02
N VAL A 85 0.80 -18.37 -2.37
CA VAL A 85 0.86 -19.59 -1.58
C VAL A 85 2.24 -20.24 -1.73
N ASN A 86 2.80 -20.72 -0.63
CA ASN A 86 4.04 -21.52 -0.63
C ASN A 86 3.75 -23.03 -0.59
N GLY A 87 4.81 -23.87 -0.65
CA GLY A 87 4.68 -25.33 -0.62
C GLY A 87 4.08 -25.94 0.67
N TYR A 88 3.89 -25.14 1.73
CA TYR A 88 3.20 -25.54 2.96
C TYR A 88 1.79 -24.92 3.12
N GLY A 89 1.32 -24.19 2.10
CA GLY A 89 -0.01 -23.59 2.09
C GLY A 89 -0.09 -22.27 2.85
N VAL A 90 1.05 -21.68 3.24
CA VAL A 90 1.10 -20.36 3.87
C VAL A 90 0.58 -19.33 2.87
N GLN A 91 -0.47 -18.63 3.28
CA GLN A 91 -1.17 -17.63 2.49
C GLN A 91 -0.44 -16.29 2.52
N GLY A 92 -0.53 -15.56 1.41
CA GLY A 92 -0.32 -14.14 1.39
C GLY A 92 -1.27 -13.45 0.41
N ASP A 93 -1.57 -12.19 0.67
CA ASP A 93 -2.40 -11.37 -0.20
C ASP A 93 -2.16 -9.88 0.00
N GLY A 94 -2.61 -9.09 -0.96
CA GLY A 94 -2.47 -7.65 -0.85
C GLY A 94 -3.07 -6.87 -2.00
N ILE A 95 -3.05 -5.55 -1.82
CA ILE A 95 -3.48 -4.60 -2.85
C ILE A 95 -2.25 -3.95 -3.48
N MET A 96 -2.20 -3.98 -4.79
CA MET A 96 -1.16 -3.36 -5.60
C MET A 96 -1.68 -2.06 -6.21
N SER A 97 -0.78 -1.08 -6.37
CA SER A 97 -1.09 0.16 -7.07
C SER A 97 -0.05 0.45 -8.14
N ALA A 98 -0.51 1.00 -9.27
CA ALA A 98 0.36 1.56 -10.29
C ALA A 98 1.09 2.83 -9.82
N ALA A 99 0.67 3.43 -8.70
CA ALA A 99 1.32 4.59 -8.12
C ALA A 99 2.78 4.28 -7.79
N ARG A 100 3.68 4.77 -8.63
CA ARG A 100 5.08 4.37 -8.59
C ARG A 100 5.78 4.96 -7.37
N ARG A 101 6.34 4.09 -6.52
CA ARG A 101 7.43 4.46 -5.61
C ARG A 101 8.73 4.60 -6.39
N ILE A 102 8.83 5.60 -7.27
CA ILE A 102 10.12 5.94 -7.88
C ILE A 102 10.98 6.60 -6.80
N GLY A 103 11.75 5.78 -6.08
CA GLY A 103 12.93 6.19 -5.34
C GLY A 103 12.70 7.17 -4.19
N ARG A 104 12.07 6.72 -3.09
CA ARG A 104 12.26 7.36 -1.78
C ARG A 104 13.39 6.73 -0.94
N GLY A 105 14.11 5.76 -1.52
CA GLY A 105 15.21 5.04 -0.89
C GLY A 105 16.51 5.19 -1.67
N ARG A 106 17.63 5.20 -0.93
CA ARG A 106 19.00 5.23 -1.44
C ARG A 106 19.28 3.95 -2.24
N GLY A 107 19.05 3.99 -3.56
CA GLY A 107 19.57 3.01 -4.53
C GLY A 107 18.79 1.71 -4.75
N GLY A 108 17.49 1.65 -4.43
CA GLY A 108 16.65 0.50 -4.80
C GLY A 108 16.21 0.58 -6.26
N ALA A 109 16.42 -0.48 -7.04
CA ALA A 109 15.93 -0.53 -8.40
C ALA A 109 14.39 -0.54 -8.42
N ALA A 110 13.76 0.10 -9.43
CA ALA A 110 12.35 -0.16 -9.71
C ALA A 110 12.17 -1.67 -9.87
N MET A 111 11.34 -2.27 -9.01
CA MET A 111 10.97 -3.68 -9.07
C MET A 111 10.10 -3.88 -10.30
N ALA A 112 10.33 -4.96 -11.06
CA ALA A 112 9.51 -5.26 -12.24
C ALA A 112 8.07 -5.60 -11.86
N ILE A 113 7.87 -6.23 -10.70
CA ILE A 113 6.59 -6.48 -10.08
C ILE A 113 6.49 -5.57 -8.84
N PRO A 114 5.51 -4.65 -8.76
CA PRO A 114 5.40 -3.74 -7.64
C PRO A 114 5.05 -4.49 -6.35
N PRO A 115 5.52 -4.02 -5.18
CA PRO A 115 5.14 -4.64 -3.92
C PRO A 115 3.65 -4.38 -3.62
N ALA A 116 2.97 -5.37 -3.10
CA ALA A 116 1.61 -5.23 -2.58
C ALA A 116 1.59 -4.68 -1.15
N ASP A 117 0.50 -4.00 -0.81
CA ASP A 117 0.16 -3.64 0.57
C ASP A 117 -0.51 -4.83 1.26
N ARG A 118 0.25 -5.49 2.13
CA ARG A 118 -0.13 -6.69 2.91
C ARG A 118 -0.91 -6.35 4.19
N SER A 119 -1.43 -5.12 4.32
CA SER A 119 -2.34 -4.77 5.42
C SER A 119 -3.80 -5.12 5.13
N TRP A 120 -4.10 -5.43 3.86
CA TRP A 120 -5.40 -5.89 3.42
C TRP A 120 -5.46 -7.42 3.50
N ASP A 121 -6.44 -7.94 4.23
CA ASP A 121 -6.63 -9.38 4.44
C ASP A 121 -7.96 -9.84 3.82
N ALA A 122 -7.88 -10.59 2.73
CA ALA A 122 -8.98 -11.31 2.12
C ALA A 122 -9.30 -12.62 2.84
N LEU A 123 -10.58 -13.00 2.86
CA LEU A 123 -10.96 -14.35 3.24
C LEU A 123 -10.87 -15.27 2.01
N PHE A 124 -9.88 -16.15 1.98
CA PHE A 124 -9.67 -17.15 0.92
C PHE A 124 -9.04 -18.43 1.50
N GLU A 125 -9.15 -19.53 0.76
CA GLU A 125 -8.67 -20.84 1.22
C GLU A 125 -7.47 -21.31 0.39
N THR A 126 -6.53 -21.98 1.07
CA THR A 126 -5.37 -22.63 0.43
C THR A 126 -5.12 -23.99 1.04
N GLY A 127 -4.54 -24.89 0.25
CA GLY A 127 -3.97 -26.14 0.71
C GLY A 127 -2.73 -26.46 -0.10
N ALA A 128 -1.69 -27.02 0.52
CA ALA A 128 -0.51 -27.43 -0.23
C ALA A 128 0.10 -28.70 0.35
N GLN A 129 0.84 -29.41 -0.50
CA GLN A 129 1.55 -30.61 -0.14
C GLN A 129 2.87 -30.71 -0.92
N ILE A 130 3.96 -30.97 -0.19
CA ILE A 130 5.24 -31.36 -0.77
C ILE A 130 5.12 -32.76 -1.39
N VAL A 131 5.58 -32.90 -2.63
CA VAL A 131 5.58 -34.15 -3.40
C VAL A 131 7.02 -34.51 -3.81
N GLU A 132 7.22 -35.66 -4.47
CA GLU A 132 8.56 -36.17 -4.80
C GLU A 132 9.34 -35.23 -5.72
N ASP A 133 8.67 -34.59 -6.67
CA ASP A 133 9.25 -33.74 -7.70
C ASP A 133 8.98 -32.24 -7.47
N GLY A 134 8.59 -31.82 -6.26
CA GLY A 134 8.30 -30.41 -5.95
C GLY A 134 7.17 -30.22 -4.95
N TYR A 135 6.23 -29.34 -5.27
CA TYR A 135 5.01 -29.17 -4.46
C TYR A 135 3.77 -28.95 -5.30
N THR A 136 2.64 -29.33 -4.71
CA THR A 136 1.30 -29.02 -5.22
C THR A 136 0.62 -28.06 -4.28
N ALA A 137 -0.14 -27.11 -4.82
CA ALA A 137 -0.93 -26.17 -4.03
C ALA A 137 -2.26 -25.88 -4.72
N GLU A 138 -3.31 -25.64 -3.92
CA GLU A 138 -4.63 -25.24 -4.37
C GLU A 138 -5.01 -23.93 -3.67
N MET A 139 -5.74 -23.08 -4.37
CA MET A 139 -6.25 -21.81 -3.87
C MET A 139 -7.69 -21.60 -4.34
N ALA A 140 -8.57 -21.21 -3.42
CA ALA A 140 -9.96 -20.86 -3.71
C ALA A 140 -10.22 -19.42 -3.26
N ILE A 141 -10.40 -18.51 -4.22
CA ILE A 141 -10.61 -17.08 -3.98
C ILE A 141 -12.09 -16.76 -4.21
N PRO A 142 -12.85 -16.34 -3.17
CA PRO A 142 -14.23 -15.91 -3.36
C PRO A 142 -14.31 -14.60 -4.15
N PHE A 143 -15.23 -14.50 -5.12
CA PHE A 143 -15.46 -13.25 -5.85
C PHE A 143 -15.92 -12.11 -4.95
N LYS A 144 -16.65 -12.42 -3.87
CA LYS A 144 -17.07 -11.43 -2.86
C LYS A 144 -15.90 -10.73 -2.15
N SER A 145 -14.70 -11.33 -2.15
CA SER A 145 -13.48 -10.74 -1.58
C SER A 145 -12.82 -9.74 -2.53
N LEU A 146 -13.24 -9.70 -3.81
CA LEU A 146 -12.68 -8.83 -4.83
C LEU A 146 -13.67 -7.74 -5.22
N ARG A 147 -13.15 -6.54 -5.51
CA ARG A 147 -13.94 -5.52 -6.21
C ARG A 147 -13.76 -5.69 -7.70
N TYR A 148 -14.86 -5.72 -8.45
CA TYR A 148 -14.82 -5.89 -9.91
C TYR A 148 -16.04 -5.25 -10.58
N PRO A 149 -15.95 -4.81 -11.84
CA PRO A 149 -17.09 -4.26 -12.57
C PRO A 149 -18.06 -5.37 -12.99
N THR A 150 -19.36 -5.10 -12.91
CA THR A 150 -20.41 -5.97 -13.47
C THR A 150 -20.65 -5.59 -14.93
N PRO A 151 -20.28 -6.45 -15.91
CA PRO A 151 -20.55 -6.20 -17.32
C PRO A 151 -22.05 -6.37 -17.63
N ALA A 152 -22.46 -6.11 -18.88
CA ALA A 152 -23.83 -6.38 -19.28
C ALA A 152 -24.14 -7.88 -19.17
N ALA A 153 -25.40 -8.23 -18.90
CA ALA A 153 -25.80 -9.63 -18.74
C ALA A 153 -25.40 -10.49 -19.96
N GLY A 154 -24.67 -11.57 -19.70
CA GLY A 154 -24.14 -12.48 -20.73
C GLY A 154 -22.83 -12.04 -21.38
N GLU A 155 -22.28 -10.88 -21.05
CA GLU A 155 -20.92 -10.51 -21.46
C GLU A 155 -19.89 -11.09 -20.49
N PRO A 156 -18.79 -11.68 -20.99
CA PRO A 156 -17.74 -12.21 -20.14
C PRO A 156 -16.99 -11.09 -19.41
N HIS A 157 -16.65 -11.34 -18.15
CA HIS A 157 -15.69 -10.53 -17.43
C HIS A 157 -14.32 -10.60 -18.11
N ARG A 158 -13.60 -9.47 -18.08
CA ARG A 158 -12.29 -9.29 -18.70
C ARG A 158 -11.36 -8.65 -17.69
N TRP A 159 -10.44 -9.43 -17.13
CA TRP A 159 -9.50 -8.98 -16.10
C TRP A 159 -8.07 -9.06 -16.61
N GLY A 160 -7.24 -8.08 -16.23
CA GLY A 160 -5.80 -8.23 -16.36
C GLY A 160 -5.36 -9.37 -15.44
N PHE A 161 -4.54 -10.27 -15.94
CA PHE A 161 -4.15 -11.48 -15.22
C PHE A 161 -2.67 -11.81 -15.42
N GLN A 162 -2.00 -12.22 -14.36
CA GLN A 162 -0.62 -12.68 -14.40
C GLN A 162 -0.41 -13.78 -13.34
N ILE A 163 0.46 -14.73 -13.66
CA ILE A 163 0.95 -15.73 -12.70
C ILE A 163 2.45 -15.55 -12.59
N VAL A 164 2.97 -15.52 -11.37
CA VAL A 164 4.40 -15.48 -11.10
C VAL A 164 4.76 -16.63 -10.19
N ARG A 165 5.74 -17.42 -10.60
CA ARG A 165 6.44 -18.36 -9.73
C ARG A 165 7.78 -17.76 -9.33
N GLU A 166 8.02 -17.65 -8.04
CA GLU A 166 9.33 -17.25 -7.51
C GLU A 166 10.14 -18.49 -7.14
N VAL A 167 11.34 -18.63 -7.70
CA VAL A 167 12.28 -19.72 -7.39
C VAL A 167 13.54 -19.11 -6.77
N LYS A 168 13.55 -18.99 -5.44
CA LYS A 168 14.61 -18.32 -4.69
C LYS A 168 15.94 -19.08 -4.75
N GLY A 169 15.88 -20.40 -4.97
CA GLY A 169 17.04 -21.29 -5.12
C GLY A 169 17.85 -21.06 -6.41
N LYS A 170 17.25 -20.46 -7.46
CA LYS A 170 17.88 -20.18 -8.76
C LYS A 170 18.01 -18.67 -9.01
N ASP A 171 18.85 -17.99 -8.23
CA ASP A 171 19.14 -16.56 -8.42
C ASP A 171 17.93 -15.63 -8.35
N GLN A 172 16.96 -15.97 -7.51
CA GLN A 172 15.68 -15.25 -7.42
C GLN A 172 15.00 -15.18 -8.79
N GLU A 173 14.93 -16.35 -9.46
CA GLU A 173 14.25 -16.47 -10.74
C GLU A 173 12.76 -16.20 -10.56
N ASN A 174 12.24 -15.29 -11.37
CA ASN A 174 10.82 -15.01 -11.48
C ASN A 174 10.36 -15.55 -12.82
N GLN A 175 9.50 -16.56 -12.79
CA GLN A 175 8.88 -17.15 -13.96
C GLN A 175 7.48 -16.56 -14.09
N VAL A 176 7.13 -16.04 -15.27
CA VAL A 176 5.89 -15.33 -15.53
C VAL A 176 5.15 -15.99 -16.68
N TRP A 177 3.82 -16.08 -16.57
CA TRP A 177 2.96 -16.62 -17.61
C TRP A 177 2.88 -15.69 -18.82
N ALA A 178 2.44 -14.45 -18.61
CA ALA A 178 2.46 -13.42 -19.65
C ALA A 178 3.86 -12.80 -19.70
N PRO A 179 4.60 -12.91 -20.83
CA PRO A 179 5.98 -12.43 -20.90
C PRO A 179 6.09 -10.93 -20.61
N MET A 180 7.05 -10.58 -19.76
CA MET A 180 7.34 -9.20 -19.38
C MET A 180 8.69 -8.76 -19.95
N SER A 181 8.76 -7.52 -20.44
CA SER A 181 9.97 -6.85 -20.91
C SER A 181 10.48 -5.83 -19.90
N ARG A 182 11.80 -5.74 -19.75
CA ARG A 182 12.44 -4.66 -18.97
C ARG A 182 12.36 -3.28 -19.61
N ASP A 183 11.93 -3.18 -20.87
CA ASP A 183 11.69 -1.92 -21.58
C ASP A 183 10.22 -1.45 -21.49
N GLU A 184 9.42 -2.08 -20.64
CA GLU A 184 8.12 -1.56 -20.18
C GLU A 184 8.12 -1.54 -18.65
N THR A 185 7.72 -0.39 -18.10
CA THR A 185 7.79 -0.11 -16.67
C THR A 185 6.52 -0.48 -15.93
N SER A 186 5.42 -0.54 -16.66
CA SER A 186 4.12 -0.91 -16.13
C SER A 186 4.04 -2.42 -15.98
N PHE A 187 3.85 -2.91 -14.75
CA PHE A 187 3.48 -4.31 -14.54
C PHE A 187 2.09 -4.59 -15.11
N PHE A 188 1.12 -3.72 -14.81
CA PHE A 188 -0.27 -3.87 -15.21
C PHE A 188 -0.46 -3.90 -16.74
N ALA A 189 0.26 -3.07 -17.48
CA ALA A 189 0.19 -3.05 -18.94
C ALA A 189 0.79 -4.31 -19.61
N GLN A 190 1.55 -5.10 -18.86
CA GLN A 190 2.18 -6.34 -19.32
C GLN A 190 1.43 -7.59 -18.85
N MET A 191 0.36 -7.44 -18.07
CA MET A 191 -0.50 -8.55 -17.69
C MET A 191 -1.23 -9.10 -18.92
N GLY A 192 -1.45 -10.41 -18.94
CA GLY A 192 -2.32 -11.06 -19.90
C GLY A 192 -3.79 -10.76 -19.62
N LEU A 193 -4.69 -11.40 -20.38
CA LEU A 193 -6.12 -11.25 -20.22
C LEU A 193 -6.74 -12.57 -19.74
N LEU A 194 -7.46 -12.51 -18.61
CA LEU A 194 -8.37 -13.57 -18.18
C LEU A 194 -9.79 -13.22 -18.65
N GLU A 195 -10.34 -14.06 -19.52
CA GLU A 195 -11.67 -13.90 -20.12
C GLU A 195 -12.46 -15.21 -20.11
N GLY A 196 -13.75 -15.13 -20.39
CA GLY A 196 -14.65 -16.29 -20.44
C GLY A 196 -15.36 -16.60 -19.11
N MET A 197 -15.16 -15.77 -18.09
CA MET A 197 -15.92 -15.82 -16.84
C MET A 197 -17.27 -15.13 -17.02
N ILE A 198 -18.37 -15.85 -16.80
CA ILE A 198 -19.75 -15.33 -16.87
C ILE A 198 -20.49 -15.64 -15.57
N ASP A 199 -21.58 -14.92 -15.31
CA ASP A 199 -22.50 -15.18 -14.20
C ASP A 199 -21.82 -15.20 -12.81
N LEU A 200 -20.85 -14.30 -12.59
CA LEU A 200 -20.22 -14.11 -11.29
C LEU A 200 -21.22 -13.49 -10.30
N SER A 201 -21.20 -13.96 -9.06
CA SER A 201 -22.14 -13.53 -8.03
C SER A 201 -21.97 -12.05 -7.66
N ASP A 202 -23.00 -11.25 -7.92
CA ASP A 202 -23.12 -9.84 -7.52
C ASP A 202 -23.64 -9.65 -6.09
N ALA A 203 -23.60 -10.73 -5.28
CA ALA A 203 -24.18 -10.74 -3.94
C ALA A 203 -23.71 -9.54 -3.11
N ARG A 204 -24.69 -8.81 -2.58
CA ARG A 204 -24.45 -7.61 -1.76
C ARG A 204 -23.83 -8.03 -0.44
N ASN A 205 -22.58 -7.64 -0.23
CA ASN A 205 -21.89 -7.87 1.04
C ASN A 205 -22.45 -6.94 2.11
N LEU A 206 -23.39 -7.45 2.92
CA LEU A 206 -23.70 -6.88 4.22
C LEU A 206 -22.90 -7.64 5.27
N GLU A 207 -21.98 -6.95 5.92
CA GLU A 207 -21.18 -7.47 7.03
C GLU A 207 -21.47 -6.64 8.26
N ILE A 208 -21.75 -7.32 9.38
CA ILE A 208 -22.04 -6.69 10.67
C ILE A 208 -21.12 -7.32 11.71
N LEU A 209 -20.33 -6.49 12.36
CA LEU A 209 -19.33 -6.89 13.35
C LEU A 209 -19.68 -6.19 14.67
N PRO A 210 -20.53 -6.81 15.52
CA PRO A 210 -20.82 -6.28 16.85
C PRO A 210 -19.67 -6.57 17.80
N THR A 211 -19.36 -5.63 18.68
CA THR A 211 -18.36 -5.78 19.75
C THR A 211 -19.01 -5.53 21.10
N PHE A 212 -18.61 -6.32 22.09
CA PHE A 212 -19.03 -6.16 23.47
C PHE A 212 -17.86 -6.50 24.38
N THR A 213 -17.44 -5.53 25.18
CA THR A 213 -16.34 -5.66 26.13
C THR A 213 -16.81 -5.22 27.51
N THR A 214 -16.11 -5.68 28.55
CA THR A 214 -16.35 -5.19 29.91
C THR A 214 -15.05 -5.22 30.68
N ILE A 215 -14.74 -4.12 31.36
CA ILE A 215 -13.53 -3.99 32.18
C ILE A 215 -13.98 -3.76 33.62
N GLN A 216 -13.32 -4.45 34.56
CA GLN A 216 -13.50 -4.21 35.98
C GLN A 216 -12.13 -3.84 36.57
N TYR A 217 -12.02 -2.62 37.07
CA TYR A 217 -10.84 -2.18 37.81
C TYR A 217 -10.96 -2.61 39.26
N GLY A 218 -9.84 -2.88 39.91
CA GLY A 218 -9.80 -3.07 41.35
C GLY A 218 -8.58 -2.38 41.91
N ASP A 219 -8.73 -1.74 43.06
CA ASP A 219 -7.64 -1.04 43.71
C ASP A 219 -7.53 -1.42 45.18
N ILE A 220 -6.33 -1.29 45.73
CA ILE A 220 -6.07 -1.50 47.15
C ILE A 220 -6.30 -0.17 47.85
N ASP A 221 -7.49 0.01 48.39
CA ASP A 221 -7.83 1.17 49.22
C ASP A 221 -7.12 1.06 50.59
N PRO A 222 -6.17 1.94 50.92
CA PRO A 222 -5.45 1.88 52.20
C PRO A 222 -6.35 2.14 53.42
N THR A 223 -7.59 2.59 53.22
CA THR A 223 -8.58 2.84 54.26
C THR A 223 -9.59 1.69 54.45
N ARG A 224 -9.61 0.70 53.55
CA ARG A 224 -10.51 -0.46 53.62
C ARG A 224 -9.72 -1.78 53.55
N PRO A 225 -9.90 -2.72 54.49
CA PRO A 225 -9.24 -4.01 54.42
C PRO A 225 -9.84 -4.87 53.28
N GLY A 226 -9.13 -4.95 52.15
CA GLY A 226 -9.47 -5.84 51.03
C GLY A 226 -9.13 -5.25 49.66
N PHE A 227 -9.13 -6.10 48.62
CA PHE A 227 -9.09 -5.66 47.23
C PHE A 227 -10.49 -5.12 46.86
N VAL A 228 -10.60 -3.83 46.57
CA VAL A 228 -11.90 -3.20 46.25
C VAL A 228 -12.08 -3.22 44.75
N ASN A 229 -12.95 -4.09 44.26
CA ASN A 229 -13.39 -4.05 42.88
C ASN A 229 -14.31 -2.85 42.66
N GLN A 230 -14.00 -2.06 41.64
CA GLN A 230 -14.90 -1.02 41.12
C GLN A 230 -16.04 -1.67 40.33
N ASP A 231 -17.04 -0.86 39.98
CA ASP A 231 -18.13 -1.29 39.11
C ASP A 231 -17.57 -1.68 37.74
N ALA A 232 -18.16 -2.70 37.13
CA ALA A 232 -17.82 -3.08 35.77
C ALA A 232 -18.22 -1.96 34.81
N ALA A 233 -17.34 -1.61 33.87
CA ALA A 233 -17.58 -0.69 32.79
C ALA A 233 -17.85 -1.50 31.51
N PRO A 234 -19.12 -1.85 31.21
CA PRO A 234 -19.47 -2.48 29.95
C PRO A 234 -19.33 -1.46 28.81
N ASP A 235 -18.85 -1.93 27.67
CA ASP A 235 -18.69 -1.13 26.46
C ASP A 235 -19.16 -1.95 25.25
N ALA A 236 -19.77 -1.27 24.28
CA ALA A 236 -20.37 -1.92 23.13
C ALA A 236 -20.17 -1.08 21.87
N GLY A 237 -19.92 -1.76 20.76
CA GLY A 237 -19.69 -1.14 19.47
C GLY A 237 -20.29 -1.96 18.34
N VAL A 238 -20.36 -1.35 17.16
CA VAL A 238 -20.77 -2.05 15.94
C VAL A 238 -20.09 -1.45 14.73
N ASN A 239 -19.57 -2.33 13.87
CA ASN A 239 -19.18 -1.97 12.52
C ASN A 239 -20.15 -2.59 11.51
N VAL A 240 -20.54 -1.82 10.51
CA VAL A 240 -21.43 -2.26 9.43
C VAL A 240 -20.76 -1.91 8.11
N LYS A 241 -20.63 -2.89 7.22
CA LYS A 241 -20.15 -2.71 5.86
C LYS A 241 -21.24 -3.14 4.89
N TYR A 242 -21.50 -2.31 3.89
CA TYR A 242 -22.54 -2.52 2.89
C TYR A 242 -22.00 -2.21 1.49
N GLY A 243 -21.87 -3.25 0.66
CA GLY A 243 -21.59 -3.12 -0.77
C GLY A 243 -22.83 -2.62 -1.51
N ILE A 244 -22.82 -1.34 -1.94
CA ILE A 244 -23.86 -0.78 -2.81
C ILE A 244 -23.82 -1.49 -4.17
N THR A 245 -22.61 -1.68 -4.69
CA THR A 245 -22.27 -2.46 -5.88
C THR A 245 -20.98 -3.23 -5.62
N SER A 246 -20.60 -4.14 -6.51
CA SER A 246 -19.31 -4.88 -6.43
C SER A 246 -18.07 -3.97 -6.47
N ASN A 247 -18.23 -2.69 -6.81
CA ASN A 247 -17.16 -1.69 -6.87
C ASN A 247 -17.39 -0.45 -5.98
N LEU A 248 -18.47 -0.40 -5.17
CA LEU A 248 -18.77 0.74 -4.29
C LEU A 248 -19.28 0.25 -2.92
N THR A 249 -18.59 0.65 -1.85
CA THR A 249 -18.85 0.20 -0.48
C THR A 249 -19.06 1.37 0.46
N VAL A 250 -20.00 1.20 1.40
CA VAL A 250 -20.20 2.07 2.56
C VAL A 250 -19.81 1.32 3.82
N ASP A 251 -18.94 1.90 4.63
CA ASP A 251 -18.57 1.43 5.95
C ASP A 251 -19.09 2.42 6.99
N PHE A 252 -19.70 1.91 8.05
CA PHE A 252 -20.14 2.66 9.22
C PHE A 252 -19.56 2.02 10.48
N THR A 253 -19.12 2.84 11.41
CA THR A 253 -18.67 2.41 12.73
C THR A 253 -19.32 3.26 13.80
N PHE A 254 -19.69 2.62 14.90
CA PHE A 254 -20.13 3.26 16.13
C PHE A 254 -19.37 2.62 17.28
N ASN A 255 -18.59 3.43 17.98
CA ASN A 255 -17.72 3.06 19.10
C ASN A 255 -16.88 1.80 18.81
N PRO A 256 -16.01 1.82 17.77
CA PRO A 256 -15.23 0.66 17.39
C PRO A 256 -14.27 0.23 18.50
N ASP A 257 -14.21 -1.08 18.74
CA ASP A 257 -13.19 -1.66 19.61
C ASP A 257 -11.90 -1.93 18.83
N PHE A 258 -10.80 -1.29 19.25
CA PHE A 258 -9.46 -1.49 18.69
C PHE A 258 -8.56 -2.38 19.55
N SER A 259 -9.06 -2.94 20.66
CA SER A 259 -8.28 -3.78 21.57
C SER A 259 -7.86 -5.12 20.96
N GLN A 260 -8.57 -5.58 19.92
CA GLN A 260 -8.32 -6.85 19.24
C GLN A 260 -7.27 -6.77 18.12
N ILE A 261 -6.74 -5.58 17.86
CA ILE A 261 -5.78 -5.36 16.77
C ILE A 261 -4.37 -5.58 17.30
N GLU A 262 -3.52 -6.17 16.47
CA GLU A 262 -2.13 -6.42 16.83
C GLU A 262 -1.47 -5.12 17.32
N SER A 263 -0.85 -5.17 18.51
CA SER A 263 -0.11 -4.05 19.06
C SER A 263 0.97 -3.61 18.07
N ASP A 264 1.16 -2.30 17.95
CA ASP A 264 2.25 -1.75 17.17
C ASP A 264 3.58 -2.40 17.55
N ARG A 265 4.35 -2.78 16.53
CA ARG A 265 5.73 -3.22 16.73
C ARG A 265 6.47 -2.11 17.49
N PRO A 266 7.06 -2.39 18.66
CA PRO A 266 7.75 -1.38 19.44
C PRO A 266 8.86 -0.72 18.61
N GLN A 267 8.70 0.55 18.30
CA GLN A 267 9.72 1.36 17.65
C GLN A 267 10.57 2.05 18.72
N ILE A 268 11.90 2.12 18.54
CA ILE A 268 12.80 2.78 19.49
C ILE A 268 12.51 4.28 19.48
N LYS A 269 11.83 4.78 20.51
CA LYS A 269 11.48 6.20 20.69
C LYS A 269 12.66 7.07 21.14
N VAL A 270 13.73 6.46 21.66
CA VAL A 270 14.86 7.17 22.27
C VAL A 270 15.69 7.87 21.17
N ASN A 271 15.90 9.18 21.33
CA ASN A 271 16.74 10.02 20.46
C ASN A 271 16.24 10.22 19.01
N GLN A 272 14.94 10.02 18.76
CA GLN A 272 14.34 10.38 17.46
C GLN A 272 13.97 11.87 17.42
N ARG A 273 14.42 12.57 16.39
CA ARG A 273 14.09 13.99 16.13
C ARG A 273 12.78 14.18 15.36
N PHE A 274 12.12 13.08 15.00
CA PHE A 274 10.92 13.06 14.18
C PHE A 274 9.90 12.12 14.79
N PRO A 275 8.61 12.41 14.63
CA PRO A 275 7.56 11.49 15.07
C PRO A 275 7.62 10.17 14.28
N LEU A 276 7.09 9.10 14.89
CA LEU A 276 7.08 7.75 14.32
C LEU A 276 5.85 7.55 13.44
N PHE A 277 6.05 6.89 12.30
CA PHE A 277 4.95 6.49 11.41
C PHE A 277 4.62 5.02 11.63
N PHE A 278 3.34 4.71 11.75
CA PHE A 278 2.85 3.35 11.93
C PHE A 278 1.79 3.02 10.87
N SER A 279 1.75 1.78 10.39
CA SER A 279 0.76 1.33 9.40
C SER A 279 -0.63 1.23 10.02
N GLU A 280 -1.69 1.52 9.28
CA GLU A 280 -3.05 1.32 9.76
C GLU A 280 -3.44 -0.16 9.70
N LEU A 281 -4.06 -0.68 10.77
CA LEU A 281 -4.53 -2.08 10.88
C LEU A 281 -5.98 -2.17 11.35
N ARG A 282 -6.62 -1.04 11.67
CA ARG A 282 -8.01 -0.99 12.12
C ARG A 282 -8.96 -1.26 10.94
N PRO A 283 -9.84 -2.27 11.01
CA PRO A 283 -10.67 -2.70 9.88
C PRO A 283 -11.45 -1.55 9.20
N PHE A 284 -12.03 -0.64 9.99
CA PHE A 284 -12.74 0.53 9.48
C PHE A 284 -11.86 1.45 8.61
N PHE A 285 -10.55 1.52 8.83
CA PHE A 285 -9.65 2.42 8.12
C PHE A 285 -8.85 1.75 7.00
N VAL A 286 -8.71 0.41 7.00
CA VAL A 286 -7.89 -0.33 6.00
C VAL A 286 -8.61 -0.46 4.65
N GLU A 287 -9.85 -0.93 4.65
CA GLU A 287 -10.58 -1.19 3.41
C GLU A 287 -10.78 0.11 2.60
N GLY A 288 -10.44 0.15 1.31
CA GLY A 288 -10.62 1.37 0.52
C GLY A 288 -9.64 2.52 0.85
N ALA A 289 -8.67 2.31 1.75
CA ALA A 289 -7.66 3.30 2.12
C ALA A 289 -6.80 3.72 0.93
N GLU A 290 -6.63 2.84 -0.06
CA GLU A 290 -5.84 3.07 -1.26
C GLU A 290 -6.32 4.28 -2.05
N VAL A 291 -7.61 4.62 -1.96
CA VAL A 291 -8.18 5.80 -2.62
C VAL A 291 -7.59 7.09 -2.07
N PHE A 292 -7.25 7.14 -0.78
CA PHE A 292 -6.69 8.31 -0.11
C PHE A 292 -5.16 8.41 -0.21
N ASN A 293 -4.50 7.35 -0.70
CA ASN A 293 -3.05 7.29 -0.75
C ASN A 293 -2.46 8.18 -1.86
N ILE A 294 -1.61 9.12 -1.50
CA ILE A 294 -0.84 9.96 -2.43
C ILE A 294 0.63 9.85 -2.09
N ILE A 295 1.45 9.42 -3.06
CA ILE A 295 2.90 9.39 -2.91
C ILE A 295 3.43 10.82 -3.02
N ALA A 296 3.83 11.40 -1.88
CA ALA A 296 4.33 12.77 -1.76
C ALA A 296 5.43 12.88 -0.67
N PRO A 297 6.12 14.02 -0.55
CA PRO A 297 7.05 14.28 0.56
C PRO A 297 6.40 14.19 1.96
N VAL A 298 5.10 14.42 2.03
CA VAL A 298 4.27 14.39 3.24
C VAL A 298 3.19 13.33 3.07
N THR A 299 2.61 12.86 4.18
CA THR A 299 1.39 12.04 4.13
C THR A 299 0.21 12.96 4.36
N PHE A 300 -0.79 12.98 3.49
CA PHE A 300 -1.96 13.86 3.66
C PHE A 300 -3.06 13.26 4.52
N VAL A 301 -3.14 11.92 4.55
CA VAL A 301 -4.13 11.18 5.31
C VAL A 301 -3.40 10.14 6.12
N HIS A 302 -3.39 10.33 7.44
CA HIS A 302 -2.85 9.39 8.39
C HIS A 302 -3.95 9.09 9.42
N THR A 303 -4.76 8.07 9.16
CA THR A 303 -5.98 7.77 9.93
C THR A 303 -5.77 7.55 11.41
N ARG A 304 -4.53 7.27 11.86
CA ARG A 304 -4.17 7.20 13.30
C ARG A 304 -4.25 8.55 14.03
N THR A 305 -4.46 9.65 13.32
CA THR A 305 -4.81 10.94 13.92
C THR A 305 -6.26 10.96 14.44
N ILE A 306 -7.10 10.05 13.95
CA ILE A 306 -8.42 9.74 14.51
C ILE A 306 -8.21 8.63 15.53
N VAL A 307 -8.09 9.01 16.81
CA VAL A 307 -7.57 8.11 17.85
C VAL A 307 -8.69 7.29 18.48
N ASP A 308 -9.76 7.95 18.93
CA ASP A 308 -10.91 7.33 19.59
C ASP A 308 -12.22 7.84 18.99
N PRO A 309 -12.60 7.32 17.81
CA PRO A 309 -13.82 7.73 17.15
C PRO A 309 -15.05 7.24 17.93
N ASP A 310 -16.03 8.11 18.17
CA ASP A 310 -17.35 7.70 18.67
C ASP A 310 -18.22 7.13 17.55
N TYR A 311 -18.11 7.70 16.35
CA TYR A 311 -18.66 7.17 15.12
C TYR A 311 -17.84 7.59 13.91
N GLY A 312 -18.01 6.84 12.83
CA GLY A 312 -17.41 7.15 11.54
C GLY A 312 -18.22 6.56 10.39
N ALA A 313 -18.17 7.24 9.26
CA ALA A 313 -18.74 6.75 8.01
C ALA A 313 -17.74 6.94 6.88
N LYS A 314 -17.66 5.96 6.00
CA LYS A 314 -16.77 5.98 4.84
C LYS A 314 -17.50 5.44 3.62
N LEU A 315 -17.41 6.15 2.51
CA LEU A 315 -17.82 5.71 1.19
C LEU A 315 -16.56 5.58 0.34
N SER A 316 -16.30 4.39 -0.21
CA SER A 316 -15.14 4.18 -1.07
C SER A 316 -15.46 3.25 -2.23
N GLY A 317 -14.90 3.53 -3.39
CA GLY A 317 -15.10 2.69 -4.57
C GLY A 317 -14.81 3.38 -5.88
N GLN A 318 -15.29 2.76 -6.96
CA GLN A 318 -15.09 3.21 -8.32
C GLN A 318 -16.44 3.33 -9.03
N VAL A 319 -16.67 4.46 -9.69
CA VAL A 319 -17.88 4.74 -10.48
C VAL A 319 -17.43 5.20 -11.87
N GLY A 320 -17.56 4.30 -12.85
CA GLY A 320 -16.98 4.51 -14.17
C GLY A 320 -15.47 4.73 -14.08
N ARG A 321 -15.00 5.90 -14.52
CA ARG A 321 -13.58 6.29 -14.51
C ARG A 321 -13.16 7.06 -13.25
N PHE A 322 -14.06 7.22 -12.30
CA PHE A 322 -13.77 7.91 -11.05
C PHE A 322 -13.53 6.91 -9.92
N SER A 323 -12.39 7.01 -9.26
CA SER A 323 -12.21 6.45 -7.92
C SER A 323 -12.58 7.51 -6.89
N LEU A 324 -13.50 7.19 -5.98
CA LEU A 324 -14.07 8.12 -5.00
C LEU A 324 -13.86 7.59 -3.58
N GLY A 325 -13.51 8.48 -2.67
CA GLY A 325 -13.34 8.20 -1.25
C GLY A 325 -13.85 9.37 -0.45
N VAL A 326 -14.78 9.14 0.47
CA VAL A 326 -15.21 10.11 1.47
C VAL A 326 -15.18 9.43 2.82
N LEU A 327 -14.50 10.01 3.80
CA LEU A 327 -14.46 9.53 5.17
C LEU A 327 -14.85 10.70 6.09
N THR A 328 -15.74 10.44 7.03
CA THR A 328 -16.04 11.34 8.13
C THR A 328 -15.96 10.57 9.43
N ALA A 329 -15.39 11.19 10.46
CA ALA A 329 -15.30 10.61 11.80
C ALA A 329 -15.38 11.71 12.84
N ASN A 330 -16.04 11.42 13.95
CA ASN A 330 -16.01 12.27 15.13
C ASN A 330 -15.13 11.58 16.19
N ASP A 331 -14.18 12.31 16.76
CA ASP A 331 -13.08 11.77 17.58
C ASP A 331 -13.11 12.38 18.97
N ARG A 332 -13.25 11.55 20.01
CA ARG A 332 -13.34 12.00 21.41
C ARG A 332 -11.97 12.27 22.02
N ALA A 333 -10.90 11.71 21.45
CA ALA A 333 -9.59 11.74 22.08
C ALA A 333 -9.11 13.15 22.48
N PRO A 334 -9.29 14.20 21.65
CA PRO A 334 -8.85 15.55 22.02
C PRO A 334 -9.56 16.14 23.25
N GLY A 335 -10.78 15.71 23.57
CA GLY A 335 -11.53 16.18 24.74
C GLY A 335 -11.43 15.31 25.98
N LYS A 336 -10.65 14.23 25.94
CA LYS A 336 -10.31 13.41 27.11
C LYS A 336 -9.20 14.06 27.94
N VAL A 337 -9.51 15.25 28.48
CA VAL A 337 -8.66 15.98 29.41
C VAL A 337 -9.10 15.73 30.85
N ASP A 338 -8.15 15.72 31.79
CA ASP A 338 -8.44 15.42 33.20
C ASP A 338 -9.18 16.57 33.92
N ASP A 339 -8.96 17.81 33.49
CA ASP A 339 -9.57 18.99 34.10
C ASP A 339 -10.93 19.32 33.46
N SER A 340 -11.99 19.15 34.24
CA SER A 340 -13.36 19.52 33.83
C SER A 340 -13.56 21.01 33.53
N ALA A 341 -12.65 21.89 33.96
CA ALA A 341 -12.70 23.31 33.66
C ALA A 341 -12.03 23.69 32.33
N ASP A 342 -11.32 22.75 31.69
CA ASP A 342 -10.71 22.98 30.38
C ASP A 342 -11.81 23.11 29.31
N ALA A 343 -11.66 24.06 28.39
CA ALA A 343 -12.60 24.25 27.28
C ALA A 343 -12.66 23.01 26.36
N ALA A 344 -11.60 22.20 26.31
CA ALA A 344 -11.54 20.94 25.59
C ALA A 344 -12.35 19.82 26.26
N PHE A 345 -12.71 19.93 27.54
CA PHE A 345 -13.35 18.85 28.29
C PHE A 345 -14.65 18.38 27.64
N ASP A 346 -14.72 17.07 27.36
CA ASP A 346 -15.85 16.39 26.72
C ASP A 346 -16.21 16.94 25.32
N GLN A 347 -15.26 17.64 24.68
CA GLN A 347 -15.40 18.08 23.29
C GLN A 347 -14.84 17.04 22.32
N THR A 348 -15.37 17.03 21.10
CA THR A 348 -14.95 16.10 20.05
C THR A 348 -14.39 16.85 18.86
N ALA A 349 -13.50 16.19 18.12
CA ALA A 349 -12.96 16.71 16.87
C ALA A 349 -13.66 16.04 15.68
N GLN A 350 -14.23 16.85 14.79
CA GLN A 350 -14.83 16.37 13.55
C GLN A 350 -13.75 16.34 12.46
N THR A 351 -13.62 15.21 11.77
CA THR A 351 -12.71 15.06 10.64
C THR A 351 -13.47 14.64 9.40
N VAL A 352 -13.19 15.29 8.26
CA VAL A 352 -13.70 14.97 6.93
C VAL A 352 -12.53 14.86 5.96
N ILE A 353 -12.49 13.77 5.21
CA ILE A 353 -11.54 13.53 4.13
C ILE A 353 -12.35 13.20 2.89
N ALA A 354 -12.10 13.90 1.79
CA ALA A 354 -12.71 13.61 0.51
C ALA A 354 -11.66 13.56 -0.59
N ARG A 355 -11.75 12.55 -1.46
CA ARG A 355 -10.88 12.38 -2.61
C ARG A 355 -11.67 11.89 -3.81
N ALA A 356 -11.37 12.48 -4.96
CA ALA A 356 -11.78 11.98 -6.26
C ALA A 356 -10.55 11.87 -7.16
N ARG A 357 -10.41 10.74 -7.85
CA ARG A 357 -9.40 10.51 -8.87
C ARG A 357 -10.09 10.12 -10.16
N TYR A 358 -9.72 10.74 -11.27
CA TYR A 358 -10.20 10.42 -12.60
C TYR A 358 -9.09 9.77 -13.42
N ASP A 359 -9.36 8.56 -13.90
CA ASP A 359 -8.39 7.79 -14.66
C ASP A 359 -8.48 8.20 -16.14
N LEU A 360 -7.40 8.79 -16.67
CA LEU A 360 -7.30 9.39 -18.01
C LEU A 360 -6.99 8.36 -19.10
N TYR A 361 -6.11 7.42 -18.81
CA TYR A 361 -5.73 6.27 -19.63
C TYR A 361 -4.83 5.36 -18.77
N ALA A 362 -4.32 4.27 -19.35
CA ALA A 362 -3.44 3.31 -18.68
C ALA A 362 -2.34 3.97 -17.83
N GLU A 363 -2.33 3.67 -16.53
CA GLU A 363 -1.43 4.23 -15.49
C GLU A 363 -1.40 5.77 -15.40
N SER A 364 -2.40 6.48 -15.95
CA SER A 364 -2.44 7.94 -15.95
C SER A 364 -3.74 8.48 -15.39
N ASN A 365 -3.64 9.35 -14.40
CA ASN A 365 -4.77 9.84 -13.65
C ASN A 365 -4.52 11.26 -13.12
N ILE A 366 -5.61 11.94 -12.79
CA ILE A 366 -5.60 13.20 -12.06
C ILE A 366 -6.51 13.08 -10.85
N GLY A 367 -6.15 13.71 -9.75
CA GLY A 367 -6.87 13.62 -8.49
C GLY A 367 -6.99 14.96 -7.80
N ALA A 368 -8.00 15.05 -6.95
CA ALA A 368 -8.19 16.12 -5.99
C ALA A 368 -8.46 15.52 -4.61
N ILE A 369 -7.87 16.12 -3.59
CA ILE A 369 -8.09 15.75 -2.19
C ILE A 369 -8.44 16.99 -1.37
N VAL A 370 -9.35 16.81 -0.43
CA VAL A 370 -9.67 17.78 0.62
C VAL A 370 -9.62 17.07 1.96
N THR A 371 -8.99 17.69 2.94
CA THR A 371 -9.11 17.28 4.34
C THR A 371 -9.52 18.48 5.18
N ASP A 372 -10.37 18.24 6.16
CA ASP A 372 -10.83 19.22 7.11
C ASP A 372 -10.92 18.53 8.47
N ARG A 373 -10.29 19.12 9.47
CA ARG A 373 -10.44 18.74 10.88
C ARG A 373 -10.76 19.99 11.66
N GLU A 374 -11.80 19.93 12.48
CA GLU A 374 -12.25 21.02 13.35
C GLU A 374 -12.27 20.52 14.79
N PHE A 375 -11.73 21.33 15.70
CA PHE A 375 -11.74 21.06 17.14
C PHE A 375 -11.75 22.38 17.92
N LEU A 376 -12.77 22.63 18.74
CA LEU A 376 -13.03 23.95 19.33
C LEU A 376 -13.09 25.03 18.24
N ASP A 377 -12.39 26.14 18.44
CA ASP A 377 -12.16 27.16 17.42
C ASP A 377 -11.01 26.77 16.46
N GLY A 378 -10.37 25.62 16.61
CA GLY A 378 -9.22 25.21 15.81
C GLY A 378 -9.65 24.56 14.50
N TYR A 379 -8.83 24.68 13.46
CA TYR A 379 -9.00 23.88 12.26
C TYR A 379 -7.70 23.57 11.53
N SER A 380 -7.70 22.43 10.85
CA SER A 380 -6.66 22.01 9.91
C SER A 380 -7.29 21.64 8.58
N ARG A 381 -7.04 22.47 7.57
CA ARG A 381 -7.65 22.37 6.24
C ARG A 381 -6.59 22.19 5.17
N LEU A 382 -6.83 21.26 4.25
CA LEU A 382 -5.93 20.98 3.14
C LEU A 382 -6.74 20.81 1.86
N ILE A 383 -6.26 21.41 0.78
CA ILE A 383 -6.73 21.14 -0.57
C ILE A 383 -5.54 20.79 -1.45
N GLY A 384 -5.65 19.70 -2.20
CA GLY A 384 -4.59 19.19 -3.04
C GLY A 384 -5.08 18.77 -4.40
N LEU A 385 -4.23 18.97 -5.41
CA LEU A 385 -4.35 18.41 -6.74
C LEU A 385 -3.14 17.52 -7.02
N ASP A 386 -3.37 16.36 -7.61
CA ASP A 386 -2.31 15.43 -7.99
C ASP A 386 -2.52 14.90 -9.42
N GLY A 387 -1.42 14.52 -10.07
CA GLY A 387 -1.46 13.88 -11.38
C GLY A 387 -0.33 12.89 -11.55
N ASN A 388 -0.63 11.77 -12.21
CA ASN A 388 0.31 10.72 -12.58
C ASN A 388 0.17 10.48 -14.07
N PHE A 389 1.28 10.43 -14.81
CA PHE A 389 1.27 10.30 -16.26
C PHE A 389 2.33 9.32 -16.72
N ARG A 390 1.90 8.28 -17.43
CA ARG A 390 2.75 7.41 -18.23
C ARG A 390 2.87 8.01 -19.62
N LEU A 391 3.98 8.69 -19.89
CA LEU A 391 4.21 9.40 -21.14
C LEU A 391 4.66 8.45 -22.26
N THR A 392 5.47 7.45 -21.92
CA THR A 392 5.90 6.35 -22.80
C THR A 392 5.98 5.05 -21.96
N PRO A 393 6.19 3.87 -22.56
CA PRO A 393 6.45 2.63 -21.83
C PRO A 393 7.55 2.72 -20.75
N THR A 394 8.50 3.64 -20.92
CA THR A 394 9.63 3.79 -20.00
C THR A 394 9.64 5.12 -19.25
N ILE A 395 8.92 6.15 -19.71
CA ILE A 395 8.94 7.50 -19.13
C ILE A 395 7.62 7.79 -18.40
N ALA A 396 7.74 8.20 -17.14
CA ALA A 396 6.62 8.67 -16.34
C ALA A 396 6.93 10.02 -15.67
N ALA A 397 5.87 10.78 -15.43
CA ALA A 397 5.92 12.04 -14.72
C ALA A 397 4.77 12.15 -13.72
N ASP A 398 5.00 12.88 -12.62
CA ASP A 398 4.00 13.14 -11.61
C ASP A 398 4.10 14.58 -11.09
N PHE A 399 2.98 15.12 -10.62
CA PHE A 399 2.94 16.40 -9.91
C PHE A 399 1.97 16.34 -8.73
N ARG A 400 2.26 17.13 -7.69
CA ARG A 400 1.34 17.39 -6.58
C ARG A 400 1.43 18.87 -6.23
N ALA A 401 0.28 19.51 -6.07
CA ALA A 401 0.16 20.89 -5.66
C ALA A 401 -0.87 20.97 -4.53
N VAL A 402 -0.43 21.37 -3.35
CA VAL A 402 -1.23 21.30 -2.13
C VAL A 402 -1.11 22.59 -1.36
N GLY A 403 -2.24 23.13 -0.90
CA GLY A 403 -2.31 24.24 0.03
C GLY A 403 -2.91 23.79 1.35
N SER A 404 -2.38 24.32 2.45
CA SER A 404 -2.91 24.11 3.80
C SER A 404 -3.30 25.43 4.44
N ARG A 405 -4.31 25.40 5.31
CA ARG A 405 -4.63 26.45 6.26
C ARG A 405 -4.80 25.83 7.63
N TYR A 406 -4.17 26.43 8.62
CA TYR A 406 -4.15 25.91 9.97
C TYR A 406 -4.40 27.05 10.97
N ARG A 407 -5.21 26.75 11.97
CA ARG A 407 -5.45 27.61 13.14
C ARG A 407 -5.46 26.73 14.37
N ASP A 408 -4.56 27.01 15.31
CA ASP A 408 -4.53 26.35 16.60
C ASP A 408 -5.44 27.07 17.60
N ALA A 409 -6.41 26.35 18.18
CA ALA A 409 -7.24 26.87 19.28
C ALA A 409 -6.82 26.34 20.66
N SER A 410 -5.92 25.35 20.72
CA SER A 410 -5.44 24.76 21.97
C SER A 410 -4.44 25.67 22.71
N ALA A 411 -3.90 26.70 22.05
CA ALA A 411 -3.07 27.73 22.68
C ALA A 411 -3.84 28.64 23.68
N GLY A 412 -5.17 28.52 23.76
CA GLY A 412 -6.03 29.41 24.55
C GLY A 412 -6.15 29.10 26.06
N SER A 413 -5.60 27.99 26.57
CA SER A 413 -5.73 27.64 28.00
C SER A 413 -4.72 28.34 28.93
N GLY A 414 -3.81 29.16 28.38
CA GLY A 414 -2.83 29.90 29.17
C GLY A 414 -2.40 31.23 28.57
N ALA A 415 -3.23 32.27 28.67
CA ALA A 415 -2.88 33.69 28.46
C ALA A 415 -1.95 34.02 27.26
N GLY A 416 -2.00 33.22 26.19
CA GLY A 416 -1.34 33.43 24.91
C GLY A 416 -2.42 33.56 23.85
N GLU A 417 -2.28 34.56 22.98
CA GLU A 417 -3.21 34.82 21.88
C GLU A 417 -3.37 33.56 21.01
N ALA A 418 -4.59 33.26 20.55
CA ALA A 418 -4.81 32.23 19.54
C ALA A 418 -3.84 32.48 18.37
N GLU A 419 -3.10 31.45 17.94
CA GLU A 419 -2.17 31.63 16.82
C GLU A 419 -2.97 32.08 15.59
N ALA A 420 -2.46 33.11 14.91
CA ALA A 420 -3.06 33.61 13.69
C ALA A 420 -3.18 32.48 12.66
N GLU A 421 -4.22 32.51 11.80
CA GLU A 421 -4.32 31.56 10.69
C GLU A 421 -3.01 31.60 9.88
N VAL A 422 -2.36 30.44 9.77
CA VAL A 422 -1.19 30.26 8.93
C VAL A 422 -1.57 29.50 7.66
N SER A 423 -0.95 29.89 6.55
CA SER A 423 -1.19 29.28 5.24
C SER A 423 0.12 28.79 4.66
N GLY A 424 0.14 27.54 4.23
CA GLY A 424 1.31 26.91 3.64
C GLY A 424 1.01 26.23 2.32
N HIS A 425 2.07 25.82 1.63
CA HIS A 425 1.97 25.07 0.39
C HIS A 425 3.04 23.98 0.29
N MET A 426 2.71 22.95 -0.46
CA MET A 426 3.63 21.92 -0.90
C MET A 426 3.49 21.75 -2.41
N LEU A 427 4.61 21.85 -3.13
CA LEU A 427 4.69 21.45 -4.53
C LEU A 427 5.69 20.31 -4.64
N SER A 428 5.35 19.30 -5.43
CA SER A 428 6.32 18.28 -5.81
C SER A 428 6.10 17.83 -7.25
N THR A 429 7.18 17.49 -7.91
CA THR A 429 7.13 16.89 -9.24
C THR A 429 8.26 15.91 -9.41
N ARG A 430 7.98 14.87 -10.18
CA ARG A 430 8.97 13.91 -10.62
C ARG A 430 8.83 13.70 -12.11
N ILE A 431 9.95 13.48 -12.77
CA ILE A 431 10.00 12.91 -14.11
C ILE A 431 11.17 11.94 -14.18
N GLY A 432 10.98 10.81 -14.84
CA GLY A 432 12.04 9.84 -14.98
C GLY A 432 11.77 8.80 -16.04
N GLN A 433 12.84 8.16 -16.47
CA GLN A 433 12.82 6.99 -17.33
C GLN A 433 13.30 5.77 -16.56
N THR A 434 12.63 4.64 -16.75
CA THR A 434 13.11 3.32 -16.33
C THR A 434 13.08 2.41 -17.56
N GLY A 435 14.19 2.34 -18.30
CA GLY A 435 14.35 1.35 -19.37
C GLY A 435 15.26 0.21 -18.92
N ARG A 436 15.49 -0.75 -19.83
CA ARG A 436 16.37 -1.90 -19.59
C ARG A 436 17.79 -1.49 -19.25
N SER A 437 18.40 -0.61 -20.06
CA SER A 437 19.80 -0.20 -19.88
C SER A 437 19.93 1.18 -19.26
N LEU A 438 19.01 2.10 -19.51
CA LEU A 438 19.10 3.47 -18.99
C LEU A 438 17.95 3.75 -18.02
N ARG A 439 18.31 4.25 -16.84
CA ARG A 439 17.37 4.76 -15.86
C ARG A 439 17.81 6.13 -15.40
N TRP A 440 16.89 7.08 -15.36
CA TRP A 440 17.15 8.38 -14.77
C TRP A 440 15.89 8.94 -14.12
N SER A 441 16.05 9.79 -13.14
CA SER A 441 14.94 10.51 -12.53
C SER A 441 15.39 11.86 -12.01
N ILE A 442 14.49 12.83 -12.08
CA ILE A 442 14.59 14.12 -11.43
C ILE A 442 13.35 14.25 -10.54
N TYR A 443 13.58 14.53 -9.26
CA TYR A 443 12.55 14.72 -8.27
C TYR A 443 12.81 16.04 -7.55
N GLY A 444 11.86 16.97 -7.66
CA GLY A 444 11.90 18.25 -6.97
C GLY A 444 10.69 18.39 -6.07
N TYR A 445 10.89 18.91 -4.86
CA TYR A 445 9.78 19.29 -4.01
C TYR A 445 10.11 20.47 -3.11
N GLN A 446 9.07 21.17 -2.69
CA GLN A 446 9.14 22.21 -1.69
C GLN A 446 7.98 22.09 -0.71
N ILE A 447 8.24 22.36 0.57
CA ILE A 447 7.26 22.43 1.64
C ILE A 447 7.53 23.74 2.39
N SER A 448 6.57 24.66 2.37
CA SER A 448 6.74 25.96 3.04
C SER A 448 6.88 25.80 4.56
N PRO A 449 7.48 26.79 5.26
CA PRO A 449 7.58 26.78 6.72
C PRO A 449 6.22 26.59 7.41
N ASP A 450 5.19 27.25 6.89
CA ASP A 450 3.84 27.28 7.45
C ASP A 450 2.92 26.16 6.94
N PHE A 451 3.47 25.17 6.21
CA PHE A 451 2.66 24.03 5.75
C PHE A 451 2.39 23.08 6.91
N ASP A 452 1.12 22.85 7.25
CA ASP A 452 0.73 21.94 8.33
C ASP A 452 -0.54 21.16 8.01
N THR A 453 -0.70 20.00 8.64
CA THR A 453 -1.90 19.17 8.55
C THR A 453 -2.02 18.24 9.77
N GLU A 454 -3.13 18.33 10.48
CA GLU A 454 -3.43 17.45 11.63
C GLU A 454 -4.03 16.11 11.20
N VAL A 455 -4.62 16.05 10.01
CA VAL A 455 -5.15 14.81 9.43
C VAL A 455 -4.03 13.96 8.84
N GLY A 456 -2.97 14.61 8.37
CA GLY A 456 -1.81 14.00 7.74
C GLY A 456 -0.62 13.84 8.67
N PHE A 457 0.56 13.81 8.07
CA PHE A 457 1.83 13.67 8.76
C PHE A 457 2.95 14.38 8.00
N VAL A 458 3.56 15.38 8.66
CA VAL A 458 4.66 16.19 8.12
C VAL A 458 5.90 15.99 8.98
N ARG A 459 6.98 15.46 8.38
CA ARG A 459 8.24 15.23 9.11
C ARG A 459 9.14 16.46 9.20
N ARG A 460 9.19 17.23 8.12
CA ARG A 460 10.05 18.40 7.97
C ARG A 460 9.34 19.41 7.09
N ARG A 461 9.30 20.64 7.59
CA ARG A 461 8.84 21.84 6.90
C ARG A 461 10.06 22.68 6.51
N ASP A 462 9.82 23.79 5.84
CA ASP A 462 10.88 24.73 5.46
C ASP A 462 11.99 24.05 4.65
N ILE A 463 11.60 23.50 3.51
CA ILE A 463 12.49 22.68 2.71
C ILE A 463 12.21 22.83 1.22
N ARG A 464 13.27 22.98 0.43
CA ARG A 464 13.31 22.93 -1.03
C ARG A 464 14.41 21.96 -1.45
N ASN A 465 14.02 20.82 -2.01
CA ASN A 465 14.94 19.76 -2.38
C ASN A 465 14.83 19.43 -3.87
N VAL A 466 15.99 19.17 -4.48
CA VAL A 466 16.09 18.55 -5.79
C VAL A 466 17.02 17.36 -5.68
N THR A 467 16.53 16.20 -6.09
CA THR A 467 17.30 14.97 -6.21
C THR A 467 17.25 14.49 -7.66
N SER A 468 18.40 14.17 -8.24
CA SER A 468 18.50 13.53 -9.54
C SER A 468 19.37 12.28 -9.47
N SER A 469 19.06 11.30 -10.30
CA SER A 469 19.87 10.10 -10.44
C SER A 469 19.91 9.64 -11.88
N VAL A 470 21.04 9.09 -12.30
CA VAL A 470 21.24 8.45 -13.61
C VAL A 470 21.98 7.15 -13.39
N GLU A 471 21.50 6.08 -14.00
CA GLU A 471 22.05 4.74 -13.93
C GLU A 471 22.07 4.16 -15.34
N TYR A 472 23.19 3.53 -15.70
CA TYR A 472 23.31 2.77 -16.93
C TYR A 472 23.72 1.34 -16.60
N ARG A 473 23.00 0.33 -17.10
CA ARG A 473 23.26 -1.09 -16.89
C ARG A 473 23.66 -1.78 -18.19
N PHE A 474 24.70 -2.58 -18.09
CA PHE A 474 25.12 -3.54 -19.09
C PHE A 474 24.60 -4.92 -18.69
N TRP A 475 24.11 -5.69 -19.65
CA TRP A 475 23.50 -7.01 -19.42
C TRP A 475 24.23 -8.12 -20.18
N PRO A 476 25.42 -8.57 -19.74
CA PRO A 476 26.11 -9.69 -20.37
C PRO A 476 25.36 -11.02 -20.24
N GLN A 477 24.44 -11.16 -19.28
CA GLN A 477 23.55 -12.32 -19.12
C GLN A 477 24.31 -13.67 -19.06
N SER A 478 25.44 -13.68 -18.36
CA SER A 478 26.27 -14.87 -18.15
C SER A 478 26.59 -15.04 -16.66
N TRP A 479 27.82 -15.40 -16.29
CA TRP A 479 28.26 -15.36 -14.89
C TRP A 479 28.12 -13.96 -14.28
N ILE A 480 28.38 -12.92 -15.07
CA ILE A 480 27.95 -11.55 -14.75
C ILE A 480 26.57 -11.36 -15.37
N ILE A 481 25.55 -11.26 -14.52
CA ILE A 481 24.17 -11.03 -14.94
C ILE A 481 24.07 -9.60 -15.49
N ASP A 482 24.53 -8.64 -14.69
CA ASP A 482 24.53 -7.23 -15.05
C ASP A 482 25.58 -6.43 -14.27
N TRP A 483 25.96 -5.27 -14.79
CA TRP A 483 26.76 -4.31 -14.05
C TRP A 483 26.53 -2.90 -14.56
N GLY A 484 26.87 -1.89 -13.76
CA GLY A 484 26.82 -0.53 -14.26
C GLY A 484 27.05 0.59 -13.24
N PRO A 485 27.39 1.80 -13.72
CA PRO A 485 27.50 2.98 -12.90
C PRO A 485 26.13 3.60 -12.59
N GLN A 486 26.03 4.19 -11.41
CA GLN A 486 24.94 5.05 -10.96
C GLN A 486 25.52 6.33 -10.36
N ILE A 487 24.97 7.48 -10.73
CA ILE A 487 25.28 8.78 -10.13
C ILE A 487 24.00 9.31 -9.52
N THR A 488 24.10 9.85 -8.31
CA THR A 488 23.01 10.55 -7.62
C THR A 488 23.52 11.90 -7.14
N TYR A 489 22.71 12.94 -7.37
CA TYR A 489 22.93 14.30 -6.92
C TYR A 489 21.71 14.73 -6.10
N SER A 490 21.91 15.24 -4.90
CA SER A 490 20.84 15.81 -4.07
C SER A 490 21.30 17.13 -3.50
N ARG A 491 20.41 18.12 -3.54
CA ARG A 491 20.63 19.43 -2.93
C ARG A 491 19.41 19.88 -2.17
N ASN A 492 19.63 20.43 -1.00
CA ASN A 492 18.58 20.82 -0.07
C ASN A 492 18.79 22.24 0.46
N TYR A 493 17.76 23.07 0.39
CA TYR A 493 17.72 24.41 0.96
C TYR A 493 16.54 24.57 1.90
N ASP A 494 16.60 25.51 2.81
CA ASP A 494 15.41 26.09 3.45
C ASP A 494 14.80 27.20 2.58
N TYR A 495 13.78 27.90 3.06
CA TYR A 495 13.16 29.05 2.37
C TYR A 495 13.95 30.34 2.54
N ASP A 496 14.95 30.39 3.42
CA ASP A 496 15.90 31.51 3.56
C ASP A 496 17.08 31.43 2.58
N ASP A 497 17.01 30.52 1.58
CA ASP A 497 18.05 30.24 0.59
C ASP A 497 19.37 29.73 1.20
N VAL A 498 19.36 29.22 2.43
CA VAL A 498 20.54 28.61 3.07
C VAL A 498 20.66 27.15 2.66
N LEU A 499 21.85 26.77 2.19
CA LEU A 499 22.16 25.39 1.84
C LEU A 499 22.21 24.52 3.10
N GLN A 500 21.30 23.56 3.18
CA GLN A 500 21.16 22.65 4.32
C GLN A 500 22.00 21.37 4.13
N ASP A 501 22.05 20.85 2.90
CA ASP A 501 22.78 19.63 2.55
C ASP A 501 23.03 19.57 1.02
N GLU A 502 24.23 19.20 0.60
CA GLU A 502 24.55 18.83 -0.77
C GLU A 502 25.33 17.50 -0.79
N ASN A 503 24.77 16.49 -1.45
CA ASN A 503 25.42 15.19 -1.60
C ASN A 503 25.54 14.80 -3.07
N VAL A 504 26.74 14.37 -3.46
CA VAL A 504 27.02 13.72 -4.74
C VAL A 504 27.57 12.34 -4.46
N SER A 505 26.91 11.31 -4.98
CA SER A 505 27.38 9.94 -4.85
C SER A 505 27.48 9.23 -6.20
N GLY A 506 28.62 8.60 -6.45
CA GLY A 506 28.83 7.66 -7.54
C GLY A 506 28.89 6.24 -7.01
N ARG A 507 28.26 5.30 -7.70
CA ARG A 507 28.24 3.88 -7.37
C ARG A 507 28.48 3.05 -8.62
N ILE A 508 29.16 1.91 -8.47
CA ILE A 508 29.22 0.87 -9.48
C ILE A 508 28.71 -0.41 -8.82
N ASN A 509 27.73 -1.05 -9.45
CA ASN A 509 27.14 -2.29 -8.97
C ASN A 509 27.42 -3.41 -9.98
N PHE A 510 27.69 -4.61 -9.48
CA PHE A 510 27.79 -5.84 -10.25
C PHE A 510 26.86 -6.88 -9.61
N SER A 511 26.08 -7.55 -10.45
CA SER A 511 25.28 -8.72 -10.09
C SER A 511 25.86 -9.93 -10.82
N PHE A 512 26.14 -10.99 -10.07
CA PHE A 512 26.64 -12.25 -10.59
C PHE A 512 25.61 -13.35 -10.35
N ALA A 513 25.74 -14.45 -11.08
CA ALA A 513 24.99 -15.66 -10.78
C ALA A 513 25.32 -16.19 -9.37
N ARG A 514 24.46 -17.04 -8.84
CA ARG A 514 24.45 -17.54 -7.45
C ARG A 514 24.20 -16.47 -6.40
N SER A 515 23.41 -15.46 -6.74
CA SER A 515 22.99 -14.37 -5.85
C SER A 515 24.18 -13.62 -5.22
N ILE A 516 25.28 -13.49 -5.96
CA ILE A 516 26.47 -12.75 -5.53
C ILE A 516 26.37 -11.32 -6.07
N SER A 517 26.59 -10.33 -5.22
CA SER A 517 26.64 -8.91 -5.64
C SER A 517 27.89 -8.22 -5.12
N LEU A 518 28.47 -7.34 -5.93
CA LEU A 518 29.56 -6.45 -5.54
C LEU A 518 29.15 -5.00 -5.79
N ASN A 519 29.32 -4.15 -4.78
CA ASN A 519 29.02 -2.73 -4.89
C ASN A 519 30.18 -1.88 -4.38
N ALA A 520 30.63 -0.93 -5.19
CA ALA A 520 31.58 0.11 -4.80
C ALA A 520 30.88 1.47 -4.86
N ALA A 521 31.01 2.29 -3.83
CA ALA A 521 30.39 3.61 -3.77
C ALA A 521 31.37 4.66 -3.22
N LEU A 522 31.25 5.87 -3.75
CA LEU A 522 31.93 7.07 -3.26
C LEU A 522 30.87 8.15 -3.09
N SER A 523 30.81 8.78 -1.92
CA SER A 523 29.95 9.94 -1.66
C SER A 523 30.76 11.13 -1.18
N ARG A 524 30.31 12.32 -1.54
CA ARG A 524 30.83 13.59 -1.06
C ARG A 524 29.64 14.40 -0.55
N ASP A 525 29.66 14.67 0.75
CA ASP A 525 28.67 15.47 1.45
C ASP A 525 29.28 16.87 1.73
N ARG A 526 28.48 17.94 1.61
CA ARG A 526 28.90 19.32 1.86
C ARG A 526 27.89 20.07 2.71
#